data_AF-A0A7I8IVP8-F1
#
_entry.id   AF-A0A7I8IVP8-F1
#
_cell.length_a   1.000
_cell.length_b   1.000
_cell.length_c   1.000
_cell.angle_alpha   90.00
_cell.angle_beta   90.00
_cell.angle_gamma   90.00
#
_symmetry.space_group_name_H-M   'P 1'
#
loop_
_entity.id
_entity.type
_entity.pdbx_description
1 polymer ?
#
loop_
_entity_poly.entity_id
_entity_poly.type
_entity_poly.pdbx_seq_one_letter_code
_entity_poly.pdbx_strand_id
1 'polypeptide(L)'
;MYQRLIRRLIYPISLLSQFMHQPTKSHLYAAYQVLHYLKGTPGKDILFKRGDKLTVEMYTDANYAGSLLDRQSTSGLMMFMRGNLVTWRSKKHNVVARSSPEVEFRALVHEICELLWVKILLTNLKIPISCPMKLYCDNKSAINLEHNLIQHAYYCKDMKTF
;
A
#
# COMPACT_ATOMS: atom_id res chain seq x y z
N MET A 1 10.68 -12.26 -3.52
CA MET A 1 9.79 -13.40 -3.18
C MET A 1 8.56 -12.96 -2.37
N TYR A 2 8.73 -12.21 -1.27
CA TYR A 2 7.62 -11.70 -0.44
C TYR A 2 6.57 -10.88 -1.17
N GLN A 3 6.99 -9.93 -2.02
CA GLN A 3 6.06 -9.05 -2.76
C GLN A 3 5.01 -9.82 -3.55
N ARG A 4 5.35 -10.93 -4.20
CA ARG A 4 4.39 -11.72 -5.01
C ARG A 4 3.44 -12.55 -4.15
N LEU A 5 3.93 -13.16 -3.07
CA LEU A 5 3.08 -13.97 -2.17
C LEU A 5 2.06 -13.08 -1.46
N ILE A 6 2.55 -11.99 -0.91
CA ILE A 6 1.79 -11.12 -0.02
C ILE A 6 0.76 -10.34 -0.82
N ARG A 7 1.12 -9.81 -2.00
CA ARG A 7 0.16 -9.18 -2.92
C ARG A 7 -1.00 -10.12 -3.31
N ARG A 8 -0.74 -11.42 -3.49
CA ARG A 8 -1.76 -12.44 -3.84
C ARG A 8 -2.74 -12.76 -2.70
N LEU A 9 -2.38 -12.43 -1.46
CA LEU A 9 -3.23 -12.64 -0.30
C LEU A 9 -3.94 -11.36 0.14
N ILE A 10 -3.23 -10.24 0.19
CA ILE A 10 -3.76 -8.99 0.73
C ILE A 10 -4.99 -8.53 -0.04
N TYR A 11 -4.93 -8.49 -1.37
CA TYR A 11 -6.02 -7.95 -2.17
C TYR A 11 -7.31 -8.79 -2.08
N PRO A 12 -7.28 -10.14 -2.25
CA PRO A 12 -8.47 -10.96 -2.04
C PRO A 12 -9.04 -10.84 -0.62
N ILE A 13 -8.18 -10.78 0.40
CA ILE A 13 -8.62 -10.64 1.80
C ILE A 13 -9.29 -9.27 2.03
N SER A 14 -8.69 -8.19 1.53
CA SER A 14 -9.26 -6.83 1.66
C SER A 14 -10.57 -6.70 0.88
N LEU A 15 -10.69 -7.37 -0.27
CA LEU A 15 -11.94 -7.43 -1.03
C LEU A 15 -13.03 -8.18 -0.26
N LEU A 16 -12.74 -9.39 0.24
CA LEU A 16 -13.69 -10.19 1.01
C LEU A 16 -14.14 -9.49 2.29
N SER A 17 -13.24 -8.75 2.96
CA SER A 17 -13.58 -8.02 4.17
C SER A 17 -14.66 -6.96 3.99
N GLN A 18 -14.85 -6.43 2.77
CA GLN A 18 -15.90 -5.45 2.47
C GLN A 18 -17.31 -6.04 2.58
N PHE A 19 -17.45 -7.36 2.49
CA PHE A 19 -18.73 -8.06 2.45
C PHE A 19 -19.05 -8.80 3.76
N MET A 20 -18.27 -8.60 4.83
CA MET A 20 -18.48 -9.33 6.10
C MET A 20 -19.83 -9.05 6.76
N HIS A 21 -20.42 -7.88 6.53
CA HIS A 21 -21.74 -7.54 7.07
C HIS A 21 -22.88 -8.33 6.38
N GLN A 22 -22.71 -8.69 5.11
CA GLN A 22 -23.72 -9.45 4.35
C GLN A 22 -23.04 -10.35 3.30
N PRO A 23 -22.41 -11.46 3.72
CA PRO A 23 -21.70 -12.35 2.83
C PRO A 23 -22.67 -13.16 1.96
N THR A 24 -22.27 -13.45 0.72
CA THR A 24 -23.03 -14.29 -0.22
C THR A 24 -22.31 -15.63 -0.42
N LYS A 25 -22.97 -16.59 -1.09
CA LYS A 25 -22.32 -17.86 -1.45
C LYS A 25 -21.05 -17.65 -2.28
N SER A 26 -21.05 -16.69 -3.22
CA SER A 26 -19.86 -16.39 -4.03
C SER A 26 -18.70 -15.85 -3.19
N HIS A 27 -18.97 -15.00 -2.19
CA HIS A 27 -17.94 -14.54 -1.23
C HIS A 27 -17.37 -15.71 -0.43
N LEU A 28 -18.21 -16.64 0.01
CA LEU A 28 -17.76 -17.84 0.73
C LEU A 28 -16.86 -18.74 -0.14
N TYR A 29 -17.23 -18.97 -1.42
CA TYR A 29 -16.40 -19.72 -2.35
C TYR A 29 -15.04 -19.05 -2.58
N ALA A 30 -15.01 -17.73 -2.75
CA ALA A 30 -13.77 -16.98 -2.88
C ALA A 30 -12.91 -17.05 -1.59
N ALA A 31 -13.53 -17.02 -0.40
CA ALA A 31 -12.83 -17.25 0.85
C ALA A 31 -12.22 -18.65 0.94
N TYR A 32 -12.95 -19.69 0.50
CA TYR A 32 -12.38 -21.04 0.42
C TYR A 32 -11.20 -21.12 -0.54
N GLN A 33 -11.21 -20.40 -1.67
CA GLN A 33 -10.03 -20.36 -2.55
C GLN A 33 -8.79 -19.76 -1.86
N VAL A 34 -8.97 -18.71 -1.05
CA VAL A 34 -7.87 -18.16 -0.23
C VAL A 34 -7.36 -19.20 0.76
N LEU A 35 -8.25 -19.91 1.44
CA LEU A 35 -7.88 -20.97 2.38
C LEU A 35 -7.18 -22.14 1.70
N HIS A 36 -7.64 -22.57 0.53
CA HIS A 36 -7.00 -23.61 -0.28
C HIS A 36 -5.61 -23.20 -0.74
N TYR A 37 -5.43 -21.93 -1.14
CA TYR A 37 -4.12 -21.39 -1.47
C TYR A 37 -3.16 -21.48 -0.27
N LEU A 38 -3.59 -21.01 0.90
CA LEU A 38 -2.79 -21.09 2.13
C LEU A 38 -2.43 -22.53 2.50
N LYS A 39 -3.40 -23.44 2.44
CA LYS A 39 -3.19 -24.88 2.69
C LYS A 39 -2.23 -25.51 1.69
N GLY A 40 -2.23 -25.06 0.43
CA GLY A 40 -1.35 -25.55 -0.65
C GLY A 40 0.03 -24.91 -0.67
N THR A 41 0.30 -23.93 0.19
CA THR A 41 1.62 -23.27 0.28
C THR A 41 2.25 -23.33 1.68
N PRO A 42 2.36 -24.52 2.31
CA PRO A 42 3.10 -24.64 3.56
C PRO A 42 4.58 -24.30 3.34
N GLY A 43 5.21 -23.62 4.30
CA GLY A 43 6.62 -23.20 4.23
C GLY A 43 6.88 -21.93 3.43
N LYS A 44 5.84 -21.25 2.92
CA LYS A 44 5.95 -19.90 2.36
C LYS A 44 5.69 -18.85 3.45
N ASP A 45 6.60 -18.80 4.42
CA ASP A 45 6.46 -17.93 5.59
C ASP A 45 7.16 -16.60 5.41
N ILE A 46 6.81 -15.62 6.25
CA ILE A 46 7.52 -14.34 6.34
C ILE A 46 8.74 -14.56 7.26
N LEU A 47 9.93 -14.66 6.67
CA LEU A 47 11.15 -14.83 7.45
C LEU A 47 11.68 -13.47 7.90
N PHE A 48 11.84 -13.32 9.20
CA PHE A 48 12.59 -12.22 9.81
C PHE A 48 14.05 -12.61 9.97
N LYS A 49 14.94 -11.78 9.44
CA LYS A 49 16.38 -11.89 9.62
C LYS A 49 16.87 -10.74 10.48
N ARG A 50 17.91 -10.99 11.28
CA ARG A 50 18.63 -9.90 11.96
C ARG A 50 19.32 -9.09 10.88
N GLY A 51 18.81 -7.88 10.61
CA GLY A 51 19.47 -6.95 9.70
C GLY A 51 20.46 -6.06 10.44
N ASP A 52 21.63 -5.86 9.83
CA ASP A 52 22.77 -5.15 10.43
C ASP A 52 22.54 -3.65 10.52
N LYS A 53 21.86 -3.06 9.53
CA LYS A 53 21.59 -1.62 9.44
C LYS A 53 20.10 -1.33 9.56
N LEU A 54 19.74 -0.31 10.35
CA LEU A 54 18.38 0.21 10.39
C LEU A 54 18.06 1.01 9.13
N THR A 55 17.55 0.31 8.13
CA THR A 55 16.95 0.90 6.92
C THR A 55 15.44 0.77 7.00
N VAL A 56 14.73 1.79 6.54
CA VAL A 56 13.27 1.74 6.33
C VAL A 56 13.01 2.00 4.85
N GLU A 57 12.34 1.05 4.21
CA GLU A 57 12.06 1.07 2.78
C GLU A 57 10.57 0.79 2.57
N MET A 58 9.90 1.65 1.83
CA MET A 58 8.47 1.57 1.60
C MET A 58 8.21 1.45 0.10
N TYR A 59 7.29 0.55 -0.27
CA TYR A 59 6.83 0.36 -1.64
C TYR A 59 5.34 0.65 -1.69
N THR A 60 4.94 1.50 -2.64
CA THR A 60 3.54 1.79 -2.95
C THR A 60 3.23 1.41 -4.38
N ASP A 61 1.98 0.97 -4.61
CA ASP A 61 1.40 0.63 -5.90
C ASP A 61 -0.09 1.03 -5.83
N ALA A 62 -0.62 1.72 -6.84
CA ALA A 62 -2.02 2.12 -6.83
C ALA A 62 -2.76 1.78 -8.14
N ASN A 63 -3.82 1.00 -7.98
CA ASN A 63 -4.68 0.59 -9.10
C ASN A 63 -5.82 1.60 -9.29
N TYR A 64 -5.79 2.30 -10.43
CA TYR A 64 -6.88 3.17 -10.88
C TYR A 64 -8.12 2.37 -11.29
N ALA A 65 -9.29 2.77 -10.77
CA ALA A 65 -10.58 2.18 -11.12
C ALA A 65 -10.64 0.65 -11.05
N GLY A 66 -9.85 0.04 -10.16
CA GLY A 66 -9.67 -1.41 -10.08
C GLY A 66 -10.90 -2.17 -9.57
N SER A 67 -11.86 -1.47 -8.95
CA SER A 67 -13.13 -2.07 -8.52
C SER A 67 -14.17 -1.98 -9.64
N LEU A 68 -14.64 -3.12 -10.14
CA LEU A 68 -15.67 -3.17 -11.19
C LEU A 68 -17.04 -2.65 -10.73
N LEU A 69 -17.30 -2.66 -9.41
CA LEU A 69 -18.59 -2.27 -8.84
C LEU A 69 -18.77 -0.76 -8.74
N ASP A 70 -17.74 -0.05 -8.29
CA ASP A 70 -17.82 1.38 -7.94
C ASP A 70 -16.69 2.22 -8.55
N ARG A 71 -15.82 1.62 -9.38
CA ARG A 71 -14.64 2.25 -9.99
C ARG A 71 -13.72 2.94 -8.98
N GLN A 72 -13.79 2.54 -7.72
CA GLN A 72 -12.90 3.06 -6.69
C GLN A 72 -11.51 2.47 -6.86
N SER A 73 -10.53 3.31 -6.62
CA SER A 73 -9.12 2.95 -6.72
C SER A 73 -8.65 2.22 -5.47
N THR A 74 -7.63 1.39 -5.60
CA THR A 74 -7.06 0.62 -4.49
C THR A 74 -5.55 0.86 -4.43
N SER A 75 -5.03 1.34 -3.30
CA SER A 75 -3.59 1.39 -3.05
C SER A 75 -3.12 0.14 -2.31
N GLY A 76 -1.88 -0.24 -2.55
CA GLY A 76 -1.13 -1.26 -1.85
C GLY A 76 0.13 -0.66 -1.24
N LEU A 77 0.43 -1.05 -0.01
CA LEU A 77 1.62 -0.67 0.73
C LEU A 77 2.39 -1.91 1.15
N MET A 78 3.72 -1.84 1.06
CA MET A 78 4.63 -2.75 1.77
C MET A 78 5.78 -1.95 2.39
N MET A 79 5.98 -2.08 3.70
CA MET A 79 7.05 -1.40 4.43
C MET A 79 8.02 -2.43 5.03
N PHE A 80 9.28 -2.26 4.69
CA PHE A 80 10.40 -3.04 5.18
C PHE A 80 11.21 -2.25 6.19
N MET A 81 11.64 -2.92 7.26
CA MET A 81 12.57 -2.39 8.25
C MET A 81 13.69 -3.42 8.45
N ARG A 82 14.95 -2.97 8.33
CA ARG A 82 16.14 -3.84 8.37
C ARG A 82 16.07 -4.97 7.34
N GLY A 83 15.43 -4.74 6.19
CA GLY A 83 15.20 -5.75 5.16
C GLY A 83 14.08 -6.75 5.46
N ASN A 84 13.36 -6.60 6.57
CA ASN A 84 12.22 -7.46 6.93
C ASN A 84 10.91 -6.73 6.66
N LEU A 85 9.90 -7.44 6.15
CA LEU A 85 8.58 -6.86 5.97
C LEU A 85 7.91 -6.71 7.34
N VAL A 86 7.57 -5.47 7.71
CA VAL A 86 6.95 -5.15 9.01
C VAL A 86 5.49 -4.77 8.86
N THR A 87 5.15 -4.08 7.77
CA THR A 87 3.78 -3.65 7.51
C THR A 87 3.42 -3.89 6.06
N TRP A 88 2.19 -4.30 5.82
CA TRP A 88 1.61 -4.37 4.49
C TRP A 88 0.13 -4.01 4.56
N ARG A 89 -0.40 -3.41 3.49
CA ARG A 89 -1.80 -3.00 3.45
C ARG A 89 -2.30 -3.02 2.01
N SER A 90 -3.59 -3.28 1.85
CA SER A 90 -4.34 -2.85 0.66
C SER A 90 -5.52 -2.03 1.15
N LYS A 91 -5.70 -0.84 0.59
CA LYS A 91 -6.73 0.09 0.99
C LYS A 91 -7.51 0.53 -0.25
N LYS A 92 -8.83 0.35 -0.19
CA LYS A 92 -9.75 0.95 -1.16
C LYS A 92 -9.94 2.43 -0.79
N HIS A 93 -9.83 3.32 -1.76
CA HIS A 93 -10.08 4.74 -1.56
C HIS A 93 -11.56 5.05 -1.74
N ASN A 94 -12.15 5.77 -0.77
CA ASN A 94 -13.57 6.15 -0.80
C ASN A 94 -13.92 7.13 -1.93
N VAL A 95 -12.93 7.68 -2.63
CA VAL A 95 -13.12 8.66 -3.71
C VAL A 95 -12.71 8.04 -5.03
N VAL A 96 -13.55 8.21 -6.04
CA VAL A 96 -13.25 7.87 -7.43
C VAL A 96 -12.29 8.93 -7.97
N ALA A 97 -11.05 8.53 -8.26
CA ALA A 97 -10.12 9.39 -8.96
C ALA A 97 -10.53 9.54 -10.43
N ARG A 98 -10.06 10.60 -11.08
CA ARG A 98 -10.32 10.89 -12.50
C ARG A 98 -9.19 10.42 -13.41
N SER A 99 -8.04 10.07 -12.84
CA SER A 99 -6.88 9.58 -13.60
C SER A 99 -5.98 8.67 -12.74
N SER A 100 -5.14 7.87 -13.40
CA SER A 100 -4.13 7.04 -12.73
C SER A 100 -3.08 7.85 -11.95
N PRO A 101 -2.51 8.96 -12.48
CA PRO A 101 -1.60 9.81 -11.71
C PRO A 101 -2.21 10.38 -10.42
N GLU A 102 -3.49 10.76 -10.44
CA GLU A 102 -4.18 11.27 -9.25
C GLU A 102 -4.29 10.20 -8.14
N VAL A 103 -4.57 8.95 -8.50
CA VAL A 103 -4.61 7.85 -7.52
C VAL A 103 -3.26 7.64 -6.89
N GLU A 104 -2.22 7.57 -7.72
CA GLU A 104 -0.85 7.34 -7.28
C GLU A 104 -0.37 8.48 -6.37
N PHE A 105 -0.67 9.73 -6.73
CA PHE A 105 -0.36 10.87 -5.87
C PHE A 105 -1.10 10.81 -4.52
N ARG A 106 -2.40 10.47 -4.53
CA ARG A 106 -3.17 10.32 -3.29
C ARG A 106 -2.67 9.16 -2.43
N ALA A 107 -2.30 8.04 -3.05
CA ALA A 107 -1.67 6.93 -2.36
C ALA A 107 -0.36 7.41 -1.71
N LEU A 108 0.52 8.05 -2.48
CA LEU A 108 1.79 8.60 -1.98
C LEU A 108 1.61 9.52 -0.77
N VAL A 109 0.68 10.46 -0.81
CA VAL A 109 0.43 11.38 0.33
C VAL A 109 0.04 10.59 1.58
N HIS A 110 -0.83 9.58 1.46
CA HIS A 110 -1.19 8.72 2.59
C HIS A 110 -0.02 7.88 3.08
N GLU A 111 0.76 7.29 2.17
CA GLU A 111 1.89 6.43 2.53
C GLU A 111 3.04 7.22 3.18
N ILE A 112 3.26 8.48 2.77
CA ILE A 112 4.21 9.39 3.43
C ILE A 112 3.79 9.65 4.87
N CYS A 113 2.50 9.83 5.15
CA CYS A 113 2.00 9.98 6.53
C CYS A 113 2.30 8.75 7.39
N GLU A 114 2.12 7.54 6.85
CA GLU A 114 2.45 6.28 7.53
C GLU A 114 3.97 6.18 7.78
N LEU A 115 4.80 6.59 6.80
CA LEU A 115 6.25 6.61 6.95
C LEU A 115 6.72 7.60 8.03
N LEU A 116 6.12 8.79 8.06
CA LEU A 116 6.36 9.80 9.10
C LEU A 116 5.95 9.30 10.48
N TRP A 117 4.81 8.61 10.58
CA TRP A 117 4.37 8.00 11.83
C TRP A 117 5.40 6.99 12.35
N VAL A 118 5.94 6.13 11.48
CA VAL A 118 7.03 5.19 11.87
C VAL A 118 8.30 5.92 12.30
N LYS A 119 8.67 7.02 11.63
CA LYS A 119 9.81 7.85 12.04
C LYS A 119 9.64 8.38 13.46
N ILE A 120 8.45 8.94 13.75
CA ILE A 120 8.12 9.48 15.07
C ILE A 120 8.16 8.36 16.11
N LEU A 121 7.57 7.20 15.81
CA LEU A 121 7.58 6.03 16.69
C LEU A 121 9.01 5.58 17.02
N LEU A 122 9.87 5.42 16.02
CA LEU A 122 11.26 5.03 16.20
C LEU A 122 12.04 6.06 17.03
N THR A 123 11.77 7.35 16.81
CA THR A 123 12.38 8.44 17.57
C THR A 123 11.97 8.40 19.05
N ASN A 124 10.67 8.19 19.32
CA ASN A 124 10.14 8.05 20.69
C ASN A 124 10.72 6.83 21.41
N LEU A 125 10.97 5.74 20.67
CA LEU A 125 11.65 4.55 21.18
C LEU A 125 13.17 4.72 21.33
N LYS A 126 13.71 5.91 21.06
CA LYS A 126 15.15 6.23 21.12
C LYS A 126 16.00 5.35 20.20
N ILE A 127 15.41 4.90 19.09
CA ILE A 127 16.12 4.11 18.07
C ILE A 127 16.71 5.09 17.04
N PRO A 128 18.05 5.18 16.91
CA PRO A 128 18.67 6.13 16.01
C PRO A 128 18.43 5.74 14.54
N ILE A 129 17.82 6.65 13.78
CA ILE A 129 17.63 6.50 12.33
C ILE A 129 18.84 7.12 11.64
N SER A 130 19.84 6.28 11.31
CA SER A 130 21.09 6.73 10.69
C SER A 130 20.99 7.00 9.18
N CYS A 131 19.88 6.62 8.54
CA CYS A 131 19.73 6.69 7.08
C CYS A 131 18.38 7.28 6.69
N PRO A 132 18.32 8.01 5.56
CA PRO A 132 17.05 8.48 5.03
C PRO A 132 16.15 7.27 4.73
N MET A 133 14.87 7.40 5.09
CA MET A 133 13.87 6.40 4.73
C MET A 133 13.56 6.54 3.24
N LYS A 134 13.39 5.41 2.55
CA LYS A 134 13.18 5.39 1.10
C LYS A 134 11.73 5.04 0.78
N LEU A 135 11.14 5.77 -0.15
CA LEU A 135 9.82 5.50 -0.71
C LEU A 135 9.98 5.17 -2.19
N TYR A 136 9.42 4.04 -2.61
CA TYR A 136 9.44 3.55 -3.98
C TYR A 136 8.01 3.50 -4.51
N CYS A 137 7.80 4.08 -5.69
CA CYS A 137 6.56 4.05 -6.45
C CYS A 137 6.91 3.68 -7.90
N ASP A 138 6.03 2.94 -8.58
CA ASP A 138 6.23 2.52 -9.97
C ASP A 138 5.76 3.57 -10.99
N ASN A 139 4.92 4.52 -10.57
CA ASN A 139 4.45 5.57 -11.45
C ASN A 139 5.50 6.69 -11.64
N LYS A 140 6.22 6.61 -12.76
CA LYS A 140 7.18 7.64 -13.22
C LYS A 140 6.61 9.05 -13.27
N SER A 141 5.30 9.20 -13.50
CA SER A 141 4.65 10.53 -13.51
C SER A 141 4.53 11.14 -12.10
N ALA A 142 4.34 10.32 -11.06
CA ALA A 142 4.31 10.78 -9.68
C ALA A 142 5.71 11.15 -9.17
N ILE A 143 6.74 10.39 -9.56
CA ILE A 143 8.16 10.71 -9.27
C ILE A 143 8.59 12.03 -9.95
N ASN A 144 8.11 12.28 -11.17
CA ASN A 144 8.38 13.54 -11.88
C ASN A 144 7.63 14.74 -11.29
N LEU A 145 6.52 14.52 -10.58
CA LEU A 145 5.77 15.57 -9.88
C LEU A 145 6.54 16.11 -8.66
N GLU A 146 7.29 15.23 -7.96
CA GLU A 146 8.16 15.60 -6.83
C GLU A 146 9.27 16.58 -7.26
N HIS A 147 9.72 16.49 -8.52
CA HIS A 147 10.77 17.35 -9.08
C HIS A 147 10.25 18.67 -9.69
N ASN A 148 8.93 18.87 -9.78
CA ASN A 148 8.33 20.07 -10.36
C ASN A 148 7.31 20.72 -9.41
N LEU A 149 7.81 21.60 -8.53
CA LEU A 149 7.01 22.40 -7.58
C LEU A 149 5.85 23.18 -8.25
N ILE A 150 5.95 23.48 -9.55
CA ILE A 150 4.94 24.21 -10.33
C ILE A 150 3.68 23.34 -10.58
N GLN A 151 3.82 22.01 -10.75
CA GLN A 151 2.67 21.12 -10.97
C GLN A 151 1.90 20.81 -9.66
N HIS A 152 2.56 20.96 -8.51
CA HIS A 152 1.93 20.89 -7.19
C HIS A 152 0.78 21.90 -7.03
N ALA A 153 0.86 23.05 -7.73
CA ALA A 153 -0.18 24.08 -7.73
C ALA A 153 -1.34 23.79 -8.72
N TYR A 154 -1.12 23.02 -9.79
CA TYR A 154 -2.17 22.71 -10.76
C TYR A 154 -3.17 21.69 -10.21
N TYR A 155 -2.70 20.61 -9.57
CA TYR A 155 -3.62 19.65 -8.92
C TYR A 155 -4.29 20.19 -7.65
N CYS A 156 -3.66 21.16 -6.97
CA CYS A 156 -4.27 21.85 -5.82
C CYS A 156 -5.36 22.86 -6.25
N LYS A 157 -5.36 23.34 -7.51
CA LYS A 157 -6.42 24.21 -8.05
C LYS A 157 -7.72 23.45 -8.35
N ASP A 158 -7.65 22.18 -8.71
CA ASP A 158 -8.84 21.32 -8.91
C ASP A 158 -9.49 20.87 -7.59
N MET A 159 -8.87 21.21 -6.45
CA MET A 159 -9.39 21.02 -5.09
C MET A 159 -10.07 22.28 -4.52
N LYS A 160 -10.47 23.25 -5.36
CA LYS A 160 -11.27 24.42 -4.97
C LYS A 160 -12.71 24.44 -5.49
N THR A 161 -13.27 23.27 -5.77
CA THR A 161 -14.73 23.09 -5.78
C THR A 161 -15.05 21.79 -5.05
N PHE A 162 -15.13 21.91 -3.72
CA PHE A 162 -16.13 21.37 -2.78
C PHE A 162 -15.52 21.42 -1.36
#